data_AF-A0A966PCL6-F1
#
_entry.id   AF-A0A966PCL6-F1
#
_cell.length_a   1.000
_cell.length_b   1.000
_cell.length_c   1.000
_cell.angle_alpha   90.00
_cell.angle_beta   90.00
_cell.angle_gamma   90.00
#
_symmetry.space_group_name_H-M   'P 1'
#
loop_
_entity.id
_entity.type
_entity.pdbx_description
1 polymer ?
#
loop_
_entity_poly.entity_id
_entity_poly.type
_entity_poly.pdbx_seq_one_letter_code
_entity_poly.pdbx_strand_id
1 'polypeptide(L)'
;MGEAEKSDTSTVGQGRAHPKKWARVAPVTVVPHGFGGSEISIGNLVDISFQRTLRVAETGINALPPGLGLFPLRSVDALGDRVTADIRRRGGVILPIYQREAMWLSFSADVPVAIQIASGLRCAVTGDELENRLRH
;
A
#
# COMPACT_ATOMS: atom_id res chain seq x y z
N MET A 1 -12.63 -54.39 27.75
CA MET A 1 -11.33 -53.94 27.21
C MET A 1 -11.57 -53.66 25.74
N GLY A 2 -12.21 -52.55 25.39
CA GLY A 2 -11.64 -51.19 25.36
C GLY A 2 -11.41 -50.87 23.87
N GLU A 3 -12.46 -50.50 23.15
CA GLU A 3 -12.95 -49.14 22.86
C GLU A 3 -12.55 -48.71 21.45
N ALA A 4 -13.55 -48.24 20.70
CA ALA A 4 -13.41 -47.67 19.38
C ALA A 4 -13.01 -46.20 19.50
N GLU A 5 -12.11 -45.71 18.65
CA GLU A 5 -12.08 -44.28 18.34
C GLU A 5 -11.61 -44.03 16.90
N LYS A 6 -12.51 -43.39 16.13
CA LYS A 6 -12.24 -42.73 14.86
C LYS A 6 -11.39 -41.49 15.13
N SER A 7 -10.37 -41.24 14.33
CA SER A 7 -9.84 -39.88 14.19
C SER A 7 -9.32 -39.67 12.77
N ASP A 8 -10.23 -39.12 11.97
CA ASP A 8 -9.98 -38.37 10.76
C ASP A 8 -8.96 -37.26 11.06
N THR A 9 -7.81 -37.26 10.38
CA THR A 9 -6.94 -36.08 10.36
C THR A 9 -6.54 -35.80 8.93
N SER A 10 -7.29 -34.86 8.38
CA SER A 10 -7.16 -34.28 7.07
C SER A 10 -5.73 -33.80 6.83
N THR A 11 -5.14 -34.25 5.73
CA THR A 11 -3.84 -33.75 5.26
C THR A 11 -3.98 -32.27 4.91
N VAL A 12 -3.43 -31.42 5.76
CA VAL A 12 -3.28 -29.97 5.55
C VAL A 12 -2.55 -29.77 4.22
N GLY A 13 -3.27 -29.15 3.28
CA GLY A 13 -2.73 -28.78 1.97
C GLY A 13 -1.50 -27.88 2.13
N GLN A 14 -0.38 -28.32 1.57
CA GLN A 14 0.83 -27.52 1.44
C GLN A 14 0.51 -26.31 0.55
N GLY A 15 0.25 -25.16 1.16
CA GLY A 15 0.21 -23.89 0.48
C GLY A 15 1.59 -23.60 -0.10
N ARG A 16 1.72 -23.62 -1.43
CA ARG A 16 2.93 -23.20 -2.16
C ARG A 16 3.38 -21.84 -1.65
N ALA A 17 4.52 -21.82 -0.97
CA ALA A 17 5.25 -20.60 -0.68
C ALA A 17 5.76 -20.03 -2.02
N HIS A 18 5.11 -18.99 -2.52
CA HIS A 18 5.67 -18.18 -3.60
C HIS A 18 6.91 -17.44 -3.06
N PRO A 19 8.09 -17.59 -3.69
CA PRO A 19 9.26 -16.82 -3.28
C PRO A 19 9.00 -15.32 -3.52
N LYS A 20 9.13 -14.54 -2.45
CA LYS A 20 8.89 -13.09 -2.44
C LYS A 20 9.98 -12.38 -3.25
N LYS A 21 9.61 -11.99 -4.48
CA LYS A 21 10.44 -11.33 -5.51
C LYS A 21 10.57 -9.80 -5.36
N TRP A 22 10.25 -9.21 -4.22
CA TRP A 22 10.34 -7.75 -4.05
C TRP A 22 11.77 -7.36 -3.66
N ALA A 23 12.43 -6.65 -4.56
CA ALA A 23 13.77 -6.09 -4.39
C ALA A 23 13.84 -5.14 -3.18
N ARG A 24 15.06 -4.89 -2.67
CA ARG A 24 15.34 -3.95 -1.57
C ARG A 24 14.60 -2.64 -1.80
N VAL A 25 13.55 -2.41 -1.02
CA VAL A 25 12.86 -1.13 -0.98
C VAL A 25 13.84 -0.17 -0.30
N ALA A 26 14.13 0.96 -0.93
CA ALA A 26 14.80 2.06 -0.25
C ALA A 26 14.02 2.36 1.05
N PRO A 27 14.68 2.82 2.13
CA PRO A 27 14.00 3.06 3.39
C PRO A 27 12.80 3.99 3.17
N VAL A 28 11.61 3.48 3.48
CA VAL A 28 10.36 4.21 3.41
C VAL A 28 10.14 4.86 4.76
N THR A 29 10.11 6.20 4.78
CA THR A 29 9.85 6.97 6.01
C THR A 29 8.50 7.63 5.91
N VAL A 30 7.68 7.52 6.96
CA VAL A 30 6.45 8.29 7.09
C VAL A 30 6.76 9.59 7.81
N VAL A 31 6.60 10.71 7.12
CA VAL A 31 6.87 12.04 7.65
C VAL A 31 5.54 12.69 8.06
N PRO A 32 5.30 12.92 9.36
CA PRO A 32 4.09 13.60 9.81
C PRO A 32 4.11 15.07 9.36
N HIS A 33 2.96 15.55 8.90
CA HIS A 33 2.71 16.95 8.56
C HIS A 33 1.74 17.56 9.59
N GLY A 34 1.83 18.88 9.79
CA GLY A 34 0.91 19.63 10.65
C GLY A 34 -0.55 19.37 10.29
N PHE A 35 -1.43 19.33 11.29
CA PHE A 35 -2.85 18.94 11.18
C PHE A 35 -3.14 17.46 10.83
N GLY A 36 -2.25 16.54 11.22
CA GLY A 36 -2.53 15.10 11.19
C GLY A 36 -2.34 14.45 9.82
N GLY A 37 -1.86 15.21 8.83
CA GLY A 37 -1.40 14.70 7.54
C GLY A 37 -0.10 13.92 7.64
N SER A 38 0.21 13.11 6.63
CA SER A 38 1.51 12.44 6.53
C SER A 38 1.90 12.23 5.08
N GLU A 39 3.21 12.19 4.85
CA GLU A 39 3.85 11.97 3.57
C GLU A 39 4.75 10.74 3.63
N ILE A 40 5.02 10.13 2.48
CA ILE A 40 6.01 9.06 2.35
C ILE A 40 7.24 9.60 1.65
N SER A 41 8.38 9.53 2.33
CA SER A 41 9.69 9.81 1.75
C SER A 41 10.40 8.51 1.43
N ILE A 42 10.85 8.35 0.19
CA ILE A 42 11.66 7.22 -0.26
C ILE A 42 13.12 7.67 -0.33
N GLY A 43 13.89 7.33 0.70
CA GLY A 43 15.24 7.86 0.88
C GLY A 43 15.24 9.39 0.88
N ASN A 44 16.08 9.99 0.04
CA ASN A 44 16.16 11.43 -0.24
C ASN A 44 15.84 11.74 -1.71
N LEU A 45 15.10 10.86 -2.38
CA LEU A 45 14.88 10.92 -3.83
C LEU A 45 13.51 11.49 -4.19
N VAL A 46 12.46 11.02 -3.51
CA VAL A 46 11.08 11.42 -3.81
C VAL A 46 10.22 11.41 -2.55
N ASP A 47 9.39 12.43 -2.47
CA ASP A 47 8.30 12.56 -1.51
C ASP A 47 6.96 12.33 -2.22
N ILE A 48 6.10 11.55 -1.55
CA ILE A 48 4.79 11.14 -2.06
C ILE A 48 3.73 11.46 -1.03
N SER A 49 2.89 12.44 -1.34
CA SER A 49 1.77 12.82 -0.49
C SER A 49 0.43 12.36 -1.04
N PHE A 50 -0.47 12.01 -0.11
CA PHE A 50 -1.78 11.45 -0.39
C PHE A 50 -2.82 12.51 -0.07
N GLN A 51 -3.37 13.14 -1.11
CA GLN A 51 -4.28 14.27 -0.99
C GLN A 51 -5.72 13.78 -1.03
N ARG A 52 -6.49 14.09 0.01
CA ARG A 52 -7.94 13.85 0.06
C ARG A 52 -8.62 14.67 -1.02
N THR A 53 -9.64 14.12 -1.65
CA THR A 53 -10.45 14.87 -2.60
C THR A 53 -11.87 14.34 -2.72
N LEU A 54 -12.74 15.10 -3.38
CA LEU A 54 -14.07 14.64 -3.77
C LEU A 54 -13.96 13.71 -4.97
N ARG A 55 -14.86 12.72 -5.04
CA ARG A 55 -14.96 11.89 -6.23
C ARG A 55 -15.31 12.75 -7.43
N VAL A 56 -14.48 12.62 -8.45
CA VAL A 56 -14.63 13.27 -9.73
C VAL A 56 -15.58 12.43 -10.60
N ALA A 57 -16.23 13.07 -11.57
CA ALA A 57 -17.02 12.34 -12.56
C ALA A 57 -16.15 11.29 -13.28
N GLU A 58 -16.71 10.10 -13.52
CA GLU A 58 -16.00 8.99 -14.17
C GLU A 58 -15.78 9.22 -15.68
N THR A 59 -16.39 10.25 -16.25
CA THR A 59 -16.34 10.55 -17.69
C THR A 59 -15.88 11.97 -17.96
N GLY A 60 -15.13 12.17 -19.04
CA GLY A 60 -14.67 13.48 -19.51
C GLY A 60 -13.29 13.89 -18.98
N ILE A 61 -12.85 15.08 -19.39
CA ILE A 61 -11.61 15.70 -18.88
C ILE A 61 -11.97 16.49 -17.64
N ASN A 62 -11.34 16.15 -16.53
CA ASN A 62 -11.54 16.82 -15.26
C ASN A 62 -10.29 17.61 -14.89
N ALA A 63 -10.49 18.79 -14.30
CA ALA A 63 -9.39 19.52 -13.65
C ALA A 63 -8.82 18.72 -12.48
N LEU A 64 -7.58 19.04 -12.07
CA LEU A 64 -6.99 18.42 -10.90
C LEU A 64 -7.92 18.63 -9.69
N PRO A 65 -8.33 17.55 -8.99
CA PRO A 65 -9.28 17.67 -7.90
C PRO A 65 -8.67 18.48 -6.75
N PRO A 66 -9.45 19.34 -6.08
CA PRO A 66 -8.93 20.13 -4.97
C PRO A 66 -8.43 19.21 -3.86
N GLY A 67 -7.27 19.54 -3.29
CA GLY A 67 -6.75 18.88 -2.09
C GLY A 67 -7.52 19.35 -0.86
N LEU A 68 -8.25 18.43 -0.22
CA LEU A 68 -9.00 18.66 1.03
C LEU A 68 -8.20 18.26 2.28
N GLY A 69 -6.87 18.26 2.16
CA GLY A 69 -5.94 17.87 3.22
C GLY A 69 -5.30 16.50 3.00
N LEU A 70 -4.29 16.20 3.80
CA LEU A 70 -3.49 14.99 3.70
C LEU A 70 -4.12 13.82 4.46
N PHE A 71 -3.85 12.60 4.02
CA PHE A 71 -4.21 11.41 4.78
C PHE A 71 -3.28 11.17 5.98
N PRO A 72 -3.82 10.69 7.12
CA PRO A 72 -3.02 10.32 8.29
C PRO A 72 -2.40 8.93 8.10
N LEU A 73 -1.26 8.85 7.41
CA LEU A 73 -0.52 7.60 7.28
C LEU A 73 0.02 7.16 8.65
N ARG A 74 0.04 5.85 8.88
CA ARG A 74 0.59 5.24 10.10
C ARG A 74 1.51 4.09 9.71
N SER A 75 2.71 4.02 10.27
CA SER A 75 3.53 2.82 10.09
C SER A 75 2.85 1.63 10.77
N VAL A 76 2.98 0.44 10.17
CA VAL A 76 2.47 -0.80 10.76
C VAL A 76 3.13 -1.05 12.12
N ASP A 77 4.41 -0.73 12.25
CA ASP A 77 5.17 -0.88 13.50
C ASP A 77 4.59 -0.05 14.65
N ALA A 78 4.13 1.18 14.36
CA ALA A 78 3.51 2.04 15.37
C ALA A 78 2.15 1.53 15.85
N LEU A 79 1.49 0.63 15.11
CA LEU A 79 0.19 0.07 15.48
C LEU A 79 0.29 -1.17 16.38
N GLY A 80 1.44 -1.85 16.42
CA GLY A 80 1.69 -2.97 17.32
C GLY A 80 0.58 -4.03 17.28
N ASP A 81 -0.03 -4.30 18.43
CA ASP A 81 -1.09 -5.32 18.61
C ASP A 81 -2.48 -4.93 18.09
N ARG A 82 -2.63 -3.73 17.53
CA ARG A 82 -3.88 -3.31 16.86
C ARG A 82 -4.06 -3.90 15.46
N VAL A 83 -3.01 -4.51 14.90
CA VAL A 83 -3.02 -5.14 13.58
C VAL A 83 -2.77 -6.64 13.69
N THR A 84 -3.29 -7.41 12.74
CA THR A 84 -3.09 -8.86 12.71
C THR A 84 -1.61 -9.22 12.49
N ALA A 85 -1.21 -10.41 12.95
CA ALA A 85 0.16 -10.92 12.76
C ALA A 85 0.57 -10.93 11.27
N ASP A 86 -0.37 -11.18 10.36
CA ASP A 86 -0.13 -11.13 8.91
C ASP A 86 0.17 -9.74 8.37
N ILE A 87 -0.47 -8.70 8.90
CA ILE A 87 -0.19 -7.31 8.55
C ILE A 87 1.19 -6.92 9.11
N ARG A 88 1.45 -7.26 10.38
CA ARG A 88 2.75 -7.01 11.02
C ARG A 88 3.90 -7.66 10.27
N ARG A 89 3.74 -8.92 9.85
CA ARG A 89 4.75 -9.65 9.05
C ARG A 89 4.95 -9.07 7.65
N ARG A 90 3.92 -8.43 7.07
CA ARG A 90 4.03 -7.74 5.78
C ARG A 90 4.74 -6.39 5.91
N GLY A 91 4.54 -5.69 7.02
CA GLY A 91 5.09 -4.36 7.27
C GLY A 91 4.46 -3.28 6.38
N GLY A 92 5.13 -2.14 6.29
CA GLY A 92 4.70 -1.00 5.48
C GLY A 92 3.87 0.02 6.25
N VAL A 93 2.92 0.65 5.55
CA VAL A 93 2.10 1.74 6.09
C VAL A 93 0.62 1.43 5.93
N ILE A 94 -0.17 1.88 6.90
CA ILE A 94 -1.62 1.88 6.84
C ILE A 94 -2.09 3.27 6.43
N LEU A 95 -2.94 3.29 5.42
CA LEU A 95 -3.63 4.46 4.91
C LEU A 95 -5.13 4.33 5.24
N PRO A 96 -5.61 5.02 6.30
CA PRO A 96 -7.03 5.00 6.66
C PRO A 96 -7.84 5.77 5.60
N ILE A 97 -8.72 5.08 4.88
CA ILE A 97 -9.63 5.68 3.89
C ILE A 97 -11.06 5.17 4.10
N TYR A 98 -12.03 6.08 4.18
CA TYR A 98 -13.45 5.71 4.21
C TYR A 98 -13.98 5.39 2.81
N GLN A 99 -15.01 4.55 2.70
CA GLN A 99 -15.53 4.07 1.41
C GLN A 99 -15.91 5.17 0.40
N ARG A 100 -16.34 6.32 0.90
CA ARG A 100 -16.76 7.48 0.07
C ARG A 100 -15.68 8.53 -0.12
N GLU A 101 -14.49 8.33 0.44
CA GLU A 101 -13.36 9.22 0.19
C GLU A 101 -12.68 8.88 -1.14
N ALA A 102 -12.07 9.88 -1.75
CA ALA A 102 -11.18 9.73 -2.87
C ALA A 102 -9.83 10.38 -2.55
N MET A 103 -8.80 9.96 -3.28
CA MET A 103 -7.47 10.52 -3.14
C MET A 103 -6.80 10.71 -4.50
N TRP A 104 -5.84 11.62 -4.56
CA TRP A 104 -4.82 11.65 -5.60
C TRP A 104 -3.43 11.68 -4.96
N LEU A 105 -2.41 11.34 -5.74
CA LEU A 105 -1.02 11.29 -5.31
C LEU A 105 -0.28 12.51 -5.87
N SER A 106 0.41 13.24 -5.00
CA SER A 106 1.33 14.30 -5.39
C SER A 106 2.77 13.79 -5.22
N PHE A 107 3.60 14.01 -6.23
CA PHE A 107 5.00 13.60 -6.24
C PHE A 107 5.89 14.84 -6.24
N SER A 108 6.91 14.85 -5.40
CA SER A 108 7.94 15.89 -5.35
C SER A 108 9.32 15.25 -5.34
N ALA A 109 10.20 15.66 -6.25
CA ALA A 109 11.57 15.15 -6.35
C ALA A 109 12.50 16.24 -6.90
N ASP A 110 13.70 16.35 -6.34
CA ASP A 110 14.72 17.31 -6.79
C ASP A 110 15.48 16.84 -8.04
N VAL A 111 15.40 15.53 -8.34
CA VAL A 111 16.05 14.89 -9.49
C VAL A 111 15.03 14.08 -10.29
N PRO A 112 15.28 13.80 -11.58
CA PRO A 112 14.44 12.88 -12.34
C PRO A 112 14.40 11.49 -11.70
N VAL A 113 13.20 11.05 -11.32
CA VAL A 113 12.96 9.73 -10.72
C VAL A 113 11.86 9.01 -11.51
N ALA A 114 12.06 7.71 -11.74
CA ALA A 114 11.03 6.84 -12.29
C ALA A 114 10.41 5.99 -11.16
N ILE A 115 9.08 5.98 -11.11
CA ILE A 115 8.30 5.32 -10.05
C ILE A 115 7.28 4.40 -10.69
N GLN A 116 7.12 3.20 -10.11
CA GLN A 116 6.08 2.26 -10.50
C GLN A 116 5.05 2.15 -9.38
N ILE A 117 3.78 2.37 -9.71
CA ILE A 117 2.67 2.35 -8.75
C ILE A 117 1.75 1.19 -9.09
N ALA A 118 1.40 0.43 -8.05
CA ALA A 118 0.62 -0.79 -8.19
C ALA A 118 -0.42 -0.92 -7.08
N SER A 119 -1.56 -1.51 -7.42
CA SER A 119 -2.57 -1.95 -6.46
C SER A 119 -2.88 -3.42 -6.70
N GLY A 120 -2.85 -4.25 -5.64
CA GLY A 120 -3.15 -5.68 -5.78
C GLY A 120 -2.24 -6.43 -6.77
N LEU A 121 -0.96 -6.03 -6.90
CA LEU A 121 0.00 -6.56 -7.87
C LEU A 121 -0.35 -6.24 -9.34
N ARG A 122 -1.19 -5.23 -9.59
CA ARG A 122 -1.49 -4.71 -10.92
C ARG A 122 -1.00 -3.27 -11.07
N CYS A 123 -0.55 -2.90 -12.26
CA CYS A 123 -0.20 -1.52 -12.60
C CYS A 123 -1.40 -0.60 -12.34
N ALA A 124 -1.20 0.49 -11.60
CA ALA A 124 -2.28 1.40 -11.23
C ALA A 124 -2.88 2.17 -12.41
N VAL A 125 -2.16 2.24 -13.53
CA VAL A 125 -2.59 2.94 -14.75
C VAL A 125 -3.21 1.98 -15.75
N THR A 126 -2.52 0.88 -16.09
CA THR A 126 -2.96 -0.03 -17.16
C THR A 126 -3.82 -1.19 -16.66
N GLY A 127 -3.72 -1.57 -15.39
CA GLY A 127 -4.36 -2.77 -14.84
C GLY A 127 -3.64 -4.08 -15.17
N ASP A 128 -2.52 -4.05 -15.89
CA ASP A 128 -1.73 -5.24 -16.22
C ASP A 128 -0.96 -5.79 -15.02
N GLU A 129 -0.44 -7.01 -15.13
CA GLU A 129 0.40 -7.59 -14.08
C GLU A 129 1.64 -6.72 -13.82
N LEU A 130 1.97 -6.55 -12.54
CA LEU A 130 3.15 -5.79 -12.15
C LEU A 130 4.43 -6.49 -12.57
N GLU A 131 5.18 -5.86 -13.48
CA GLU A 131 6.48 -6.34 -13.92
C GLU A 131 7.61 -5.81 -13.03
N ASN A 132 8.71 -6.55 -12.94
CA ASN A 132 9.87 -6.14 -12.14
C ASN A 132 10.80 -5.15 -12.90
N ARG A 133 10.31 -4.54 -13.98
CA ARG A 133 11.09 -3.65 -14.83
C ARG A 133 10.24 -2.44 -15.20
N LEU A 134 10.81 -1.26 -15.03
CA LEU A 134 10.25 -0.03 -15.57
C LEU A 134 10.31 -0.06 -17.09
N ARG A 135 9.17 0.13 -17.74
CA ARG A 135 9.08 0.29 -19.20
C ARG A 135 9.41 1.75 -19.52
N HIS A 136 10.33 1.96 -20.47
CA HIS A 136 10.73 3.27 -20.98
C HIS A 136 10.12 3.50 -22.35
#